data_AF-A0A9E2D3N9-F1
#
_entry.id   AF-A0A9E2D3N9-F1
#
_cell.length_a   1.000
_cell.length_b   1.000
_cell.length_c   1.000
_cell.angle_alpha   90.00
_cell.angle_beta   90.00
_cell.angle_gamma   90.00
#
_symmetry.space_group_name_H-M   'P 1'
#
loop_
_entity.id
_entity.type
_entity.pdbx_description
1 polymer ?
#
loop_
_entity_poly.entity_id
_entity_poly.type
_entity_poly.pdbx_seq_one_letter_code
_entity_poly.pdbx_strand_id
1 'polypeptide(L)'
;MFFCRRFVLFLMLSILVGCVGAVHDSSFPAADRQVGLVDLGNGICQQTNSGLMWQIDKSPQYSNWQEAKKHAETMNLGGYADWRLPTRDELYMLHYISALQGAGNCEMKLAGNYWSGRVGQEAGAGRWESYPLCGGNEFKYVKTEQGVVRAVRP
;
A
#
# COMPACT_ATOMS: atom_id res chain seq x y z
N MET A 1 -51.31 -21.75 57.19
CA MET A 1 -50.95 -23.17 57.33
C MET A 1 -49.45 -23.29 57.11
N PHE A 2 -48.73 -23.66 58.17
CA PHE A 2 -47.33 -24.13 58.30
C PHE A 2 -46.16 -23.43 57.58
N PHE A 3 -45.35 -22.79 58.44
CA PHE A 3 -43.90 -22.56 58.39
C PHE A 3 -43.08 -23.75 57.85
N CYS A 4 -41.94 -23.47 57.19
CA CYS A 4 -40.67 -24.08 57.60
C CYS A 4 -39.45 -23.25 57.17
N ARG A 5 -38.58 -22.99 58.17
CA ARG A 5 -37.30 -22.28 58.12
C ARG A 5 -36.24 -23.11 57.37
N ARG A 6 -35.25 -22.46 56.75
CA ARG A 6 -33.88 -22.40 57.30
C ARG A 6 -32.93 -21.59 56.42
N PHE A 7 -32.39 -20.55 57.05
CA PHE A 7 -31.09 -19.96 56.78
C PHE A 7 -30.04 -21.05 56.51
N VAL A 8 -29.37 -20.98 55.37
CA VAL A 8 -28.01 -21.50 55.21
C VAL A 8 -27.19 -20.40 54.56
N LEU A 9 -26.41 -19.71 55.39
CA LEU A 9 -25.27 -18.91 54.99
C LEU A 9 -24.26 -19.84 54.31
N PHE A 10 -24.16 -19.77 52.98
CA PHE A 10 -22.99 -20.27 52.26
C PHE A 10 -22.13 -19.06 51.87
N LEU A 11 -21.14 -18.79 52.73
CA LEU A 11 -19.90 -18.14 52.33
C LEU A 11 -19.26 -19.03 51.26
N MET A 12 -19.37 -18.64 49.99
CA MET A 12 -18.58 -19.23 48.92
C MET A 12 -17.78 -18.13 48.24
N LEU A 13 -16.48 -18.36 48.27
CA LEU A 13 -15.38 -17.59 47.75
C LEU A 13 -15.70 -16.81 46.47
N SER A 14 -15.31 -15.54 46.52
CA SER A 14 -14.83 -14.76 45.37
C SER A 14 -13.87 -15.57 44.51
N ILE A 15 -14.28 -15.91 43.29
CA ILE A 15 -13.37 -15.96 42.15
C ILE A 15 -14.06 -15.19 41.03
N LEU A 16 -13.63 -13.94 40.85
CA LEU A 16 -13.76 -13.22 39.60
C LEU A 16 -13.08 -14.10 38.54
N VAL A 17 -13.86 -14.91 37.83
CA VAL A 17 -13.42 -15.44 36.53
C VAL A 17 -13.46 -14.25 35.59
N GLY A 18 -12.42 -13.42 35.68
CA GLY A 18 -12.09 -12.48 34.63
C GLY A 18 -11.97 -13.28 33.36
N CYS A 19 -12.67 -12.85 32.31
CA CYS A 19 -12.35 -13.28 30.96
C CYS A 19 -10.90 -12.85 30.72
N VAL A 20 -9.95 -13.74 30.97
CA VAL A 20 -8.59 -13.59 30.47
C VAL A 20 -8.77 -13.68 28.96
N GLY A 21 -8.74 -12.51 28.32
CA GLY A 21 -8.69 -12.41 26.89
C GLY A 21 -7.57 -13.33 26.42
N ALA A 22 -7.90 -14.19 25.45
CA ALA A 22 -6.89 -14.96 24.75
C ALA A 22 -5.87 -13.95 24.21
N VAL A 23 -4.71 -13.88 24.88
CA VAL A 23 -3.53 -13.24 24.36
C VAL A 23 -3.26 -13.91 23.02
N HIS A 24 -3.32 -13.11 21.95
CA HIS A 24 -2.80 -13.48 20.65
C HIS A 24 -1.31 -13.76 20.84
N ASP A 25 -0.96 -15.03 21.07
CA ASP A 25 0.42 -15.47 21.02
C ASP A 25 0.85 -15.38 19.55
N SER A 26 1.54 -14.28 19.24
CA SER A 26 2.19 -14.05 17.95
C SER A 26 3.68 -14.30 18.09
N SER A 27 4.05 -15.47 18.62
CA SER A 27 5.41 -16.00 18.50
C SER A 27 5.54 -16.86 17.24
N PHE A 28 5.26 -16.24 16.08
CA PHE A 28 5.87 -16.68 14.83
C PHE A 28 7.17 -15.89 14.68
N PRO A 29 8.33 -16.53 14.48
CA PRO A 29 9.55 -15.81 14.15
C PRO A 29 9.39 -15.28 12.72
N ALA A 30 8.75 -14.12 12.60
CA ALA A 30 8.77 -13.38 11.38
C ALA A 30 10.18 -12.81 11.25
N ALA A 31 10.96 -13.38 10.34
CA ALA A 31 11.80 -12.50 9.52
C ALA A 31 10.82 -11.61 8.72
N ASP A 32 10.15 -10.69 9.40
CA ASP A 32 9.22 -9.75 8.83
C ASP A 32 10.05 -8.77 8.02
N ARG A 33 10.25 -9.08 6.74
CA ARG A 33 10.56 -8.04 5.78
C ARG A 33 9.29 -7.20 5.65
N GLN A 34 9.10 -6.27 6.58
CA GLN A 34 7.98 -5.33 6.54
C GLN A 34 8.02 -4.62 5.17
N VAL A 35 7.07 -4.98 4.31
CA VAL A 35 6.94 -4.39 2.99
C VAL A 35 6.30 -3.03 3.16
N GLY A 36 6.99 -1.97 2.75
CA GLY A 36 6.55 -0.61 2.98
C GLY A 36 7.28 0.41 2.12
N LEU A 37 6.93 1.67 2.36
CA LEU A 37 7.44 2.87 1.71
C LEU A 37 8.11 3.74 2.77
N VAL A 38 9.40 3.95 2.61
CA VAL A 38 10.23 4.78 3.49
C VAL A 38 10.45 6.13 2.82
N ASP A 39 10.14 7.22 3.51
CA ASP A 39 10.48 8.57 3.05
C ASP A 39 12.00 8.80 3.17
N LEU A 40 12.65 9.10 2.05
CA LEU A 40 14.07 9.45 1.98
C LEU A 40 14.31 10.97 2.01
N GLY A 41 13.24 11.75 2.10
CA GLY A 41 13.27 13.20 1.92
C GLY A 41 13.39 13.60 0.45
N ASN A 42 13.44 14.91 0.21
CA ASN A 42 13.61 15.50 -1.13
C ASN A 42 12.56 15.03 -2.18
N GLY A 43 11.36 14.68 -1.73
CA GLY A 43 10.29 14.23 -2.62
C GLY A 43 10.44 12.77 -3.10
N ILE A 44 11.23 11.95 -2.40
CA ILE A 44 11.53 10.56 -2.78
C ILE A 44 11.06 9.57 -1.71
N CYS A 45 10.42 8.50 -2.15
CA CYS A 45 10.11 7.35 -1.30
C CYS A 45 10.71 6.06 -1.83
N GLN A 46 11.28 5.26 -0.94
CA GLN A 46 11.85 3.97 -1.27
C GLN A 46 10.92 2.83 -0.87
N GLN A 47 10.72 1.92 -1.80
CA GLN A 47 10.02 0.67 -1.61
C GLN A 47 10.97 -0.38 -1.03
N THR A 48 10.70 -0.89 0.18
CA THR A 48 11.65 -1.72 0.95
C THR A 48 11.93 -3.09 0.32
N ASN A 49 10.95 -3.70 -0.37
CA ASN A 49 11.10 -5.05 -0.90
C ASN A 49 11.90 -5.11 -2.21
N SER A 50 11.90 -4.03 -3.00
CA SER A 50 12.56 -3.96 -4.31
C SER A 50 13.75 -3.01 -4.35
N GLY A 51 13.84 -2.08 -3.40
CA GLY A 51 14.81 -0.97 -3.42
C GLY A 51 14.40 0.21 -4.30
N LEU A 52 13.34 0.06 -5.10
CA LEU A 52 12.88 1.08 -6.05
C LEU A 52 12.56 2.39 -5.34
N MET A 53 13.03 3.49 -5.92
CA MET A 53 12.72 4.83 -5.45
C MET A 53 11.67 5.48 -6.36
N TRP A 54 10.74 6.18 -5.73
CA TRP A 54 9.55 6.74 -6.33
C TRP A 54 9.48 8.24 -6.09
N GLN A 55 9.08 8.97 -7.12
CA GLN A 55 8.68 10.36 -7.00
C GLN A 55 7.37 10.45 -6.17
N ILE A 56 7.36 11.31 -5.14
CA ILE A 56 6.15 11.54 -4.32
C ILE A 56 5.11 12.35 -5.11
N ASP A 57 5.54 13.46 -5.70
CA ASP A 57 4.67 14.38 -6.43
C ASP A 57 4.24 13.80 -7.79
N LYS A 58 3.10 14.27 -8.29
CA LYS A 58 2.64 13.96 -9.64
C LYS A 58 3.09 15.04 -10.59
N SER A 59 3.43 14.66 -11.80
CA SER A 59 3.51 15.61 -12.90
C SER A 59 2.11 16.18 -13.25
N PRO A 60 2.05 17.21 -14.11
CA PRO A 60 0.85 17.52 -14.87
C PRO A 60 0.36 16.30 -15.68
N GLN A 61 -0.88 16.37 -16.15
CA GLN A 61 -1.45 15.35 -17.01
C GLN A 61 -0.90 15.47 -18.44
N TYR A 62 -0.56 14.34 -19.06
CA TYR A 62 -0.09 14.23 -20.43
C TYR A 62 -1.05 13.37 -21.26
N SER A 63 -1.32 13.82 -22.48
CA SER A 63 -2.05 13.05 -23.50
C SER A 63 -1.13 12.30 -24.46
N ASN A 64 0.16 12.65 -24.48
CA ASN A 64 1.17 12.02 -25.31
C ASN A 64 2.17 11.23 -24.45
N TRP A 65 2.32 9.94 -24.73
CA TRP A 65 3.24 9.06 -24.01
C TRP A 65 4.70 9.50 -24.16
N GLN A 66 5.09 10.09 -25.29
CA GLN A 66 6.45 10.56 -25.55
C GLN A 66 6.79 11.75 -24.66
N GLU A 67 5.84 12.66 -24.43
CA GLU A 67 6.00 13.78 -23.52
C GLU A 67 6.11 13.30 -22.06
N ALA A 68 5.25 12.37 -21.67
CA ALA A 68 5.30 11.75 -20.35
C ALA A 68 6.64 11.03 -20.11
N LYS A 69 7.11 10.25 -21.10
CA LYS A 69 8.41 9.58 -21.04
C LYS A 69 9.56 10.57 -20.96
N LYS A 70 9.56 11.60 -21.81
CA LYS A 70 10.57 12.66 -21.80
C LYS A 70 10.59 13.39 -20.45
N HIS A 71 9.44 13.67 -19.87
CA HIS A 71 9.36 14.28 -18.54
C HIS A 71 10.05 13.42 -17.48
N ALA A 72 9.79 12.11 -17.46
CA ALA A 72 10.47 11.20 -16.54
C ALA A 72 11.99 11.17 -16.78
N GLU A 73 12.44 11.01 -18.02
CA GLU A 73 13.85 10.84 -18.38
C GLU A 73 14.70 12.13 -18.24
N THR A 74 14.06 13.30 -18.21
CA THR A 74 14.75 14.59 -18.02
C THR A 74 14.64 15.11 -16.59
N MET A 75 13.95 14.38 -15.72
CA MET A 75 13.75 14.76 -14.32
C MET A 75 15.06 14.67 -13.56
N ASN A 76 15.33 15.71 -12.75
CA ASN A 76 16.36 15.67 -11.72
C ASN A 76 15.69 15.91 -10.36
N LEU A 77 15.67 14.87 -9.53
CA LEU A 77 15.01 14.89 -8.22
C LEU A 77 15.90 14.20 -7.20
N GLY A 78 16.11 14.85 -6.06
CA GLY A 78 16.98 14.36 -4.98
C GLY A 78 18.43 14.08 -5.41
N GLY A 79 18.92 14.74 -6.46
CA GLY A 79 20.26 14.54 -7.02
C GLY A 79 20.39 13.39 -8.01
N TYR A 80 19.28 12.76 -8.39
CA TYR A 80 19.23 11.64 -9.34
C TYR A 80 18.63 12.05 -10.68
N ALA A 81 19.18 11.51 -11.77
CA ALA A 81 18.79 11.83 -13.15
C ALA A 81 18.43 10.58 -13.99
N ASP A 82 18.37 9.41 -13.36
CA ASP A 82 18.07 8.10 -13.95
C ASP A 82 16.61 7.68 -13.72
N TRP A 83 15.71 8.67 -13.70
CA TRP A 83 14.27 8.48 -13.56
C TRP A 83 13.63 7.96 -14.85
N ARG A 84 12.64 7.08 -14.71
CA ARG A 84 11.90 6.51 -15.85
C ARG A 84 10.41 6.38 -15.55
N LEU A 85 9.64 6.10 -16.60
CA LEU A 85 8.28 5.63 -16.42
C LEU A 85 8.28 4.26 -15.70
N PRO A 86 7.28 4.02 -14.84
CA PRO A 86 7.10 2.73 -14.23
C PRO A 86 6.48 1.73 -15.20
N THR A 87 6.67 0.46 -14.91
CA THR A 87 5.91 -0.63 -15.53
C THR A 87 4.53 -0.76 -14.85
N ARG A 88 3.60 -1.46 -15.51
CA ARG A 88 2.27 -1.73 -14.93
C ARG A 88 2.37 -2.55 -13.64
N ASP A 89 3.30 -3.50 -13.59
CA ASP A 89 3.52 -4.37 -12.42
C ASP A 89 4.11 -3.59 -11.24
N GLU A 90 5.01 -2.64 -11.51
CA GLU A 90 5.55 -1.73 -10.48
C GLU A 90 4.44 -0.83 -9.92
N LEU A 91 3.57 -0.26 -10.77
CA LEU A 91 2.42 0.52 -10.30
C LEU A 91 1.41 -0.32 -9.51
N TYR A 92 1.20 -1.58 -9.92
CA TYR A 92 0.35 -2.51 -9.19
C TYR A 92 0.89 -2.74 -7.78
N MET A 93 2.18 -3.08 -7.68
CA MET A 93 2.82 -3.32 -6.39
C MET A 93 2.83 -2.06 -5.52
N LEU A 94 3.06 -0.89 -6.12
CA LEU A 94 2.99 0.39 -5.41
C LEU A 94 1.60 0.62 -4.78
N HIS A 95 0.52 0.38 -5.53
CA HIS A 95 -0.84 0.48 -5.02
C HIS A 95 -1.11 -0.56 -3.93
N TYR A 96 -0.68 -1.80 -4.15
CA TYR A 96 -0.83 -2.88 -3.17
C TYR A 96 -0.18 -2.50 -1.84
N ILE A 97 1.10 -2.07 -1.86
CA ILE A 97 1.83 -1.68 -0.65
C ILE A 97 1.16 -0.50 0.03
N SER A 98 0.74 0.53 -0.71
CA SER A 98 0.07 1.71 -0.13
C SER A 98 -1.25 1.39 0.58
N ALA A 99 -1.89 0.27 0.25
CA ALA A 99 -3.14 -0.17 0.85
C ALA A 99 -2.92 -1.03 2.10
N LEU A 100 -1.68 -1.44 2.40
CA LEU A 100 -1.36 -2.20 3.60
C LEU A 100 -1.37 -1.30 4.84
N GLN A 101 -1.88 -1.82 5.95
CA GLN A 101 -1.75 -1.15 7.25
C GLN A 101 -0.28 -1.10 7.65
N GLY A 102 0.21 0.08 8.04
CA GLY A 102 1.61 0.25 8.45
C GLY A 102 2.62 0.18 7.30
N ALA A 103 2.23 0.58 6.08
CA ALA A 103 3.06 0.62 4.87
C ALA A 103 4.22 1.63 4.91
N GLY A 104 4.75 1.96 6.09
CA GLY A 104 5.86 2.90 6.29
C GLY A 104 5.40 4.34 6.54
N ASN A 105 6.36 5.27 6.47
CA ASN A 105 6.17 6.69 6.80
C ASN A 105 6.03 7.59 5.57
N CYS A 106 6.16 7.04 4.37
CA CYS A 106 5.93 7.78 3.14
C CYS A 106 4.47 7.70 2.70
N GLU A 107 3.78 8.84 2.69
CA GLU A 107 2.44 8.95 2.14
C GLU A 107 2.47 9.43 0.69
N MET A 108 2.01 8.57 -0.23
CA MET A 108 1.85 8.90 -1.65
C MET A 108 0.38 8.91 -2.05
N LYS A 109 -0.10 10.02 -2.62
CA LYS A 109 -1.46 10.10 -3.16
C LYS A 109 -1.55 9.32 -4.47
N LEU A 110 -2.04 8.08 -4.44
CA LEU A 110 -2.09 7.22 -5.64
C LEU A 110 -3.36 7.35 -6.49
N ALA A 111 -4.34 8.18 -6.13
CA ALA A 111 -5.53 8.38 -6.97
C ALA A 111 -5.20 9.00 -8.35
N GLY A 112 -5.62 8.37 -9.45
CA GLY A 112 -5.49 8.94 -10.81
C GLY A 112 -5.03 7.90 -11.84
N ASN A 113 -4.82 8.37 -13.07
CA ASN A 113 -4.31 7.56 -14.17
C ASN A 113 -2.82 7.83 -14.36
N TYR A 114 -2.03 6.79 -14.57
CA TYR A 114 -0.58 6.88 -14.68
C TYR A 114 -0.12 6.38 -16.04
N TRP A 115 0.84 7.08 -16.62
CA TRP A 115 1.62 6.54 -17.71
C TRP A 115 2.50 5.41 -17.21
N SER A 116 2.43 4.29 -17.91
CA SER A 116 3.28 3.13 -17.67
C SER A 116 3.84 2.60 -18.99
N GLY A 117 5.05 2.08 -18.96
CA GLY A 117 5.70 1.56 -20.16
C GLY A 117 6.97 0.79 -19.82
N ARG A 118 7.25 -0.25 -20.62
CA ARG A 118 8.51 -0.98 -20.58
C ARG A 118 9.37 -0.52 -21.75
N VAL A 119 10.68 -0.50 -21.58
CA VAL A 119 11.61 -0.22 -22.69
C VAL A 119 11.33 -1.20 -23.83
N GLY A 120 11.12 -0.67 -25.04
CA GLY A 120 10.81 -1.47 -26.24
C GLY A 120 9.37 -1.99 -26.33
N GLN A 121 8.45 -1.56 -25.47
CA GLN A 121 7.03 -1.90 -25.57
C GLN A 121 6.16 -0.63 -25.60
N GLU A 122 4.94 -0.75 -26.14
CA GLU A 122 3.99 0.35 -26.17
C GLU A 122 3.62 0.79 -24.74
N ALA A 123 3.88 2.07 -24.46
CA ALA A 123 3.44 2.71 -23.24
C ALA A 123 1.93 2.98 -23.29
N GLY A 124 1.27 2.91 -22.13
CA GLY A 124 -0.15 3.20 -22.02
C GLY A 124 -0.48 3.88 -20.69
N ALA A 125 -1.43 4.80 -20.73
CA ALA A 125 -2.01 5.38 -19.52
C ALA A 125 -3.12 4.47 -18.97
N GLY A 126 -3.27 4.48 -17.65
CA GLY A 126 -4.34 3.75 -17.00
C GLY A 126 -4.20 3.69 -15.48
N ARG A 127 -5.07 2.92 -14.85
CA ARG A 127 -5.07 2.72 -13.40
C ARG A 127 -5.46 1.29 -13.04
N TRP A 128 -5.00 0.85 -11.88
CA TRP A 128 -5.45 -0.40 -11.28
C TRP A 128 -6.67 -0.13 -10.43
N GLU A 129 -7.72 -0.92 -10.65
CA GLU A 129 -8.95 -0.86 -9.87
C GLU A 129 -9.19 -2.22 -9.20
N SER A 130 -9.58 -2.20 -7.94
CA SER A 130 -10.03 -3.38 -7.21
C SER A 130 -11.55 -3.49 -7.31
N TYR A 131 -12.04 -4.60 -7.85
CA TYR A 131 -13.44 -4.94 -7.93
C TYR A 131 -13.76 -5.97 -6.85
N PRO A 132 -14.61 -5.66 -5.86
CA PRO A 132 -15.00 -6.64 -4.86
C PRO A 132 -15.90 -7.69 -5.50
N LEU A 133 -15.49 -8.96 -5.45
CA LEU A 133 -16.27 -10.11 -5.88
C LEU A 133 -16.49 -11.08 -4.72
N CYS A 134 -17.50 -11.94 -4.85
CA CYS A 134 -17.73 -13.07 -3.94
C CYS A 134 -16.56 -14.06 -4.08
N GLY A 135 -15.54 -13.94 -3.23
CA GLY A 135 -14.30 -14.74 -3.30
C GLY A 135 -13.01 -13.92 -3.21
N GLY A 136 -13.12 -12.59 -3.15
CA GLY A 136 -11.98 -11.69 -3.02
C GLY A 136 -12.05 -10.53 -4.00
N ASN A 137 -11.02 -9.68 -3.98
CA ASN A 137 -10.92 -8.56 -4.91
C ASN A 137 -10.27 -9.02 -6.22
N GLU A 138 -10.90 -8.69 -7.34
CA GLU A 138 -10.28 -8.80 -8.66
C GLU A 138 -9.62 -7.48 -9.01
N PHE A 139 -8.34 -7.50 -9.41
CA PHE A 139 -7.64 -6.30 -9.87
C PHE A 139 -7.67 -6.23 -11.39
N LYS A 140 -8.22 -5.15 -11.93
CA LYS A 140 -8.23 -4.88 -13.38
C LYS A 140 -7.48 -3.62 -13.70
N TYR A 141 -6.73 -3.68 -14.81
CA TYR A 141 -6.10 -2.49 -15.38
C TYR A 141 -7.06 -1.83 -16.37
N VAL A 142 -7.50 -0.62 -16.04
CA VAL A 142 -8.35 0.20 -16.90
C VAL A 142 -7.48 1.14 -17.70
N LYS A 143 -7.47 0.98 -19.03
CA LYS A 143 -6.75 1.87 -19.95
C LYS A 143 -7.42 3.24 -20.02
N THR A 144 -6.62 4.27 -20.17
CA THR A 144 -7.08 5.66 -20.40
C THR A 144 -6.26 6.30 -21.51
N GLU A 145 -6.78 7.41 -22.06
CA GLU A 145 -6.09 8.18 -23.10
C GLU A 145 -5.02 9.11 -22.51
N GLN A 146 -5.17 9.49 -21.24
CA GLN A 146 -4.33 10.48 -20.57
C GLN A 146 -3.95 10.00 -19.18
N GLY A 147 -2.79 10.46 -18.70
CA GLY A 147 -2.27 10.11 -17.39
C GLY A 147 -1.18 11.07 -16.92
N VAL A 148 -0.86 10.98 -15.63
CA VAL A 148 0.29 11.66 -15.03
C VAL A 148 1.51 10.76 -15.04
N VAL A 149 2.67 11.34 -14.78
CA VAL A 149 3.92 10.63 -14.50
C VAL A 149 4.09 10.54 -12.99
N ARG A 150 4.46 9.34 -12.55
CA ARG A 150 5.03 9.06 -11.24
C ARG A 150 6.31 8.29 -11.50
N ALA A 151 7.42 9.02 -11.55
CA ALA A 151 8.68 8.45 -11.98
C ALA A 151 9.20 7.43 -10.95
N VAL A 152 9.90 6.41 -11.46
CA VAL A 152 10.55 5.38 -10.65
C VAL A 152 12.00 5.23 -11.10
N ARG A 153 12.88 4.83 -10.17
CA ARG A 153 14.27 4.48 -10.45
C ARG A 153 14.74 3.30 -9.59
N PRO A 154 15.80 2.57 -10.00
CA PRO A 154 16.44 1.54 -9.20
C PRO A 154 17.02 2.06 -7.88
#